data_AF-A0A0M3K104-F1
#
_entry.id   AF-A0A0M3K104-F1
#
_cell.length_a   1.000
_cell.length_b   1.000
_cell.length_c   1.000
_cell.angle_alpha   90.00
_cell.angle_beta   90.00
_cell.angle_gamma   90.00
#
_symmetry.space_group_name_H-M   'P 1'
#
loop_
_entity.id
_entity.type
_entity.pdbx_description
1 polymer ?
#
loop_
_entity_poly.entity_id
_entity_poly.type
_entity_poly.pdbx_seq_one_letter_code
_entity_poly.pdbx_strand_id
1 'polypeptide(L)'
;MALNTVTKDPVATCRAKYGHVFCEKLEIRCYQKENIPVVKYSPGNLYELPEVIIICMKTELVVDLCSAKYGKEFCTKLKSTCAKMLHISIPADSSNALPEVVIKCISTEYPIAVCITKYGVDVCNKIEKRCYELQSIPFTERQPRTLRKVPLAVAICITTETILDKCISKYDREFCRKLERTCASLLGITLPNGVVRALPAIVVQCITKEHPMATCMAKYGSDFCRATEKRCHELQSIPFIKPPPGTLYELPIAIANCLRSENPMVTCTAKYGSDFCNKVRDRCQKLIGKSVTNNKMNVVYDLPQTITICIASEVTLYSCETKYGSTFCTKLQMTCASMLGIPLPLGGTRNLTPAVAKCIATEHPLATCVAKYGPEFCNKLQDRCYEIQNLRSIKRMPGALFELPQVITSCISSEVTMHSCISKYGRQFCGKLKTVCASMVGTFVSPGPIANLPANVVNCMASEDPIALCIAKYGNEFCQKFKQRCYDAENVFIIDPVPGKSYQLPEAVAACIKSEVVQHTCVSKYGLEFCRNMETACATILHVSARRASSSALSVKVVECISSGQCKSL
;
A
#
# COMPACT_ATOMS: atom_id res chain seq x y z
N MET A 1 -60.07 18.93 16.36
CA MET A 1 -59.95 18.55 14.93
C MET A 1 -58.56 17.96 14.72
N ALA A 2 -58.49 16.63 14.60
CA ALA A 2 -57.26 15.92 14.32
C ALA A 2 -56.95 16.02 12.82
N LEU A 3 -55.80 16.59 12.46
CA LEU A 3 -55.25 16.51 11.11
C LEU A 3 -54.82 15.07 10.88
N ASN A 4 -55.65 14.33 10.13
CA ASN A 4 -55.33 13.01 9.61
C ASN A 4 -53.98 13.07 8.87
N THR A 5 -53.02 12.29 9.35
CA THR A 5 -51.81 11.97 8.60
C THR A 5 -52.22 11.27 7.31
N VAL A 6 -52.22 12.00 6.20
CA VAL A 6 -52.37 11.45 4.85
C VAL A 6 -51.34 10.33 4.69
N THR A 7 -51.83 9.10 4.70
CA THR A 7 -51.07 7.91 4.32
C THR A 7 -50.56 8.15 2.90
N LYS A 8 -49.27 8.45 2.77
CA LYS A 8 -48.64 8.65 1.46
C LYS A 8 -48.89 7.38 0.64
N ASP A 9 -49.63 7.52 -0.46
CA ASP A 9 -49.87 6.45 -1.41
C ASP A 9 -48.51 5.80 -1.78
N PRO A 10 -48.30 4.51 -1.45
CA PRO A 10 -47.06 3.79 -1.73
C PRO A 10 -46.75 3.74 -3.23
N VAL A 11 -47.79 3.72 -4.08
CA VAL A 11 -47.65 3.70 -5.53
C VAL A 11 -47.20 5.06 -6.02
N ALA A 12 -47.83 6.14 -5.58
CA ALA A 12 -47.38 7.49 -5.89
C ALA A 12 -45.92 7.70 -5.45
N THR A 13 -45.55 7.23 -4.26
CA THR A 13 -44.17 7.32 -3.74
C THR A 13 -43.19 6.50 -4.60
N CYS A 14 -43.59 5.29 -5.01
CA CYS A 14 -42.80 4.46 -5.92
C CYS A 14 -42.63 5.16 -7.27
N ARG A 15 -43.72 5.59 -7.90
CA ARG A 15 -43.73 6.21 -9.24
C ARG A 15 -42.91 7.49 -9.28
N ALA A 16 -43.01 8.32 -8.24
CA ALA A 16 -42.22 9.53 -8.11
C ALA A 16 -40.70 9.25 -8.02
N LYS A 17 -40.30 8.12 -7.42
CA LYS A 17 -38.89 7.81 -7.16
C LYS A 17 -38.24 6.91 -8.21
N TYR A 18 -38.99 5.98 -8.81
CA TYR A 18 -38.48 4.93 -9.69
C TYR A 18 -39.14 4.89 -11.07
N GLY A 19 -40.11 5.78 -11.33
CA GLY A 19 -40.81 5.89 -12.61
C GLY A 19 -42.05 4.99 -12.74
N HIS A 20 -42.96 5.37 -13.64
CA HIS A 20 -44.25 4.71 -13.83
C HIS A 20 -44.13 3.24 -14.22
N VAL A 21 -43.33 2.95 -15.26
CA VAL A 21 -43.21 1.62 -15.87
C VAL A 21 -42.67 0.58 -14.87
N PHE A 22 -41.71 0.97 -14.03
CA PHE A 22 -41.16 0.07 -13.03
C PHE A 22 -42.19 -0.29 -11.96
N CYS A 23 -42.89 0.71 -11.42
CA CYS A 23 -43.86 0.51 -10.33
C CYS A 23 -45.12 -0.21 -10.80
N GLU A 24 -45.55 -0.01 -12.05
CA GLU A 24 -46.67 -0.75 -12.66
C GLU A 24 -46.33 -2.23 -12.85
N LYS A 25 -45.12 -2.54 -13.34
CA LYS A 25 -44.64 -3.94 -13.41
C LYS A 25 -44.55 -4.59 -12.03
N LEU A 26 -44.11 -3.84 -11.02
CA LEU A 26 -44.04 -4.30 -9.64
C LEU A 26 -45.43 -4.59 -9.07
N GLU A 27 -46.37 -3.69 -9.30
CA GLU A 27 -47.77 -3.81 -8.90
C GLU A 27 -48.43 -5.05 -9.52
N ILE A 28 -48.32 -5.23 -10.84
CA ILE A 28 -48.83 -6.42 -11.55
C ILE A 28 -48.21 -7.71 -11.00
N ARG A 29 -46.89 -7.72 -10.74
CA ARG A 29 -46.21 -8.89 -10.15
C ARG A 29 -46.79 -9.24 -8.78
N CYS A 30 -47.13 -8.23 -7.97
CA CYS A 30 -47.75 -8.45 -6.67
C CYS A 30 -49.17 -8.99 -6.76
N TYR A 31 -49.99 -8.51 -7.71
CA TYR A 31 -51.32 -9.08 -7.96
C TYR A 31 -51.24 -10.56 -8.35
N GLN A 32 -50.33 -10.91 -9.27
CA GLN A 32 -50.10 -12.29 -9.68
C GLN A 32 -49.65 -13.17 -8.52
N LYS A 33 -48.76 -12.65 -7.67
CA LYS A 33 -48.17 -13.38 -6.54
C LYS A 33 -49.15 -13.67 -5.40
N GLU A 34 -50.09 -12.76 -5.16
CA GLU A 34 -51.16 -12.92 -4.16
C GLU A 34 -52.41 -13.61 -4.72
N ASN A 35 -52.38 -14.05 -5.99
CA ASN A 35 -53.53 -14.62 -6.71
C ASN A 35 -54.77 -13.70 -6.70
N ILE A 36 -54.55 -12.38 -6.76
CA ILE A 36 -55.62 -11.37 -6.81
C ILE A 36 -55.79 -10.92 -8.27
N PRO A 37 -57.01 -10.93 -8.83
CA PRO A 37 -57.24 -10.44 -10.19
C PRO A 37 -56.79 -8.98 -10.35
N VAL A 38 -56.03 -8.69 -11.42
CA VAL A 38 -55.64 -7.32 -11.75
C VAL A 38 -56.88 -6.55 -12.18
N VAL A 39 -57.23 -5.51 -11.44
CA VAL A 39 -58.32 -4.60 -11.81
C VAL A 39 -57.78 -3.60 -12.83
N LYS A 40 -58.31 -3.60 -14.06
CA LYS A 40 -57.90 -2.65 -15.11
C LYS A 40 -58.30 -1.22 -14.72
N TYR A 41 -57.33 -0.30 -14.76
CA TYR A 41 -57.53 1.09 -14.36
C TYR A 41 -58.34 1.87 -15.41
N SER A 42 -59.35 2.61 -14.94
CA SER A 42 -59.95 3.72 -15.70
C SER A 42 -59.27 5.03 -15.26
N PRO A 43 -58.78 5.87 -16.18
CA PRO A 43 -58.17 7.15 -15.83
C PRO A 43 -59.13 8.04 -15.02
N GLY A 44 -58.70 8.57 -13.87
CA GLY A 44 -59.44 9.57 -13.09
C GLY A 44 -60.01 9.11 -11.74
N ASN A 45 -60.00 7.82 -11.43
CA ASN A 45 -60.48 7.31 -10.13
C ASN A 45 -59.31 7.05 -9.16
N LEU A 46 -59.36 7.65 -7.98
CA LEU A 46 -58.54 7.29 -6.82
C LEU A 46 -59.06 5.94 -6.29
N TYR A 47 -58.25 4.88 -6.40
CA TYR A 47 -58.57 3.58 -5.84
C TYR A 47 -57.59 3.22 -4.72
N GLU A 48 -58.12 2.63 -3.64
CA GLU A 48 -57.33 2.11 -2.54
C GLU A 48 -56.82 0.72 -2.87
N LEU A 49 -55.50 0.58 -3.01
CA LEU A 49 -54.90 -0.74 -3.18
C LEU A 49 -55.22 -1.65 -1.99
N PRO A 50 -55.51 -2.95 -2.23
CA PRO A 50 -55.61 -3.91 -1.16
C PRO A 50 -54.34 -3.90 -0.30
N GLU A 51 -54.49 -3.95 1.02
CA GLU A 51 -53.36 -3.87 1.96
C GLU A 51 -52.27 -4.92 1.68
N VAL A 52 -52.68 -6.13 1.28
CA VAL A 52 -51.78 -7.22 0.90
C VAL A 52 -50.91 -6.87 -0.32
N ILE A 53 -51.45 -6.13 -1.30
CA ILE A 53 -50.70 -5.65 -2.47
C ILE A 53 -49.72 -4.56 -2.04
N ILE A 54 -50.13 -3.65 -1.15
CA ILE A 54 -49.24 -2.62 -0.59
C ILE A 54 -48.03 -3.27 0.13
N ILE A 55 -48.28 -4.29 0.96
CA ILE A 55 -47.23 -5.02 1.68
C ILE A 55 -46.31 -5.77 0.72
N CYS A 56 -46.87 -6.40 -0.32
CA CYS A 56 -46.09 -7.05 -1.36
C CYS A 56 -45.19 -6.04 -2.09
N MET A 57 -45.74 -4.91 -2.53
CA MET A 57 -44.98 -3.90 -3.27
C MET A 57 -43.83 -3.34 -2.42
N LYS A 58 -44.06 -3.06 -1.13
CA LYS A 58 -43.00 -2.64 -0.20
C LYS A 58 -41.88 -3.68 -0.09
N THR A 59 -42.27 -4.96 0.03
CA THR A 59 -41.33 -6.08 0.16
C THR A 59 -40.49 -6.26 -1.10
N GLU A 60 -41.16 -6.40 -2.25
CA GLU A 60 -40.53 -6.64 -3.55
C GLU A 60 -39.66 -5.47 -3.99
N LEU A 61 -40.10 -4.23 -3.76
CA LEU A 61 -39.28 -3.05 -4.05
C LEU A 61 -37.94 -3.09 -3.31
N VAL A 62 -37.95 -3.40 -2.02
CA VAL A 62 -36.73 -3.45 -1.20
C VAL A 62 -35.80 -4.58 -1.65
N VAL A 63 -36.36 -5.75 -1.98
CA VAL A 63 -35.59 -6.90 -2.49
C VAL A 63 -35.04 -6.64 -3.88
N ASP A 64 -35.80 -6.00 -4.79
CA ASP A 64 -35.37 -5.67 -6.15
C ASP A 64 -34.26 -4.62 -6.12
N LEU A 65 -34.38 -3.57 -5.29
CA LEU A 65 -33.33 -2.56 -5.12
C LEU A 65 -32.04 -3.17 -4.56
N CYS A 66 -32.17 -4.03 -3.56
CA CYS A 66 -31.06 -4.78 -2.97
C CYS A 66 -30.42 -5.73 -3.99
N SER A 67 -31.22 -6.42 -4.82
CA SER A 67 -30.73 -7.32 -5.87
C SER A 67 -30.07 -6.57 -7.03
N ALA A 68 -30.59 -5.40 -7.40
CA ALA A 68 -29.97 -4.54 -8.40
C ALA A 68 -28.61 -4.00 -7.92
N LYS A 69 -28.48 -3.70 -6.62
CA LYS A 69 -27.25 -3.17 -6.04
C LYS A 69 -26.20 -4.23 -5.73
N TYR A 70 -26.61 -5.38 -5.18
CA TYR A 70 -25.70 -6.39 -4.62
C TYR A 70 -25.78 -7.77 -5.29
N GLY A 71 -26.74 -7.98 -6.20
CA GLY A 71 -27.05 -9.28 -6.79
C GLY A 71 -28.08 -10.07 -5.97
N LYS A 72 -28.86 -10.91 -6.68
CA LYS A 72 -29.97 -11.69 -6.11
C LYS A 72 -29.51 -12.61 -4.98
N GLU A 73 -28.38 -13.31 -5.16
CA GLU A 73 -27.85 -14.25 -4.16
C GLU A 73 -27.51 -13.56 -2.83
N PHE A 74 -26.83 -12.40 -2.90
CA PHE A 74 -26.51 -11.62 -1.71
C PHE A 74 -27.78 -11.16 -1.00
N CYS A 75 -28.76 -10.67 -1.76
CA CYS A 75 -30.00 -10.19 -1.17
C CYS A 75 -30.80 -11.31 -0.48
N THR A 76 -30.83 -12.52 -1.05
CA THR A 76 -31.42 -13.70 -0.41
C THR A 76 -30.71 -14.05 0.90
N LYS A 77 -29.37 -14.01 0.92
CA LYS A 77 -28.58 -14.22 2.16
C LYS A 77 -28.82 -13.10 3.19
N LEU A 78 -28.97 -11.85 2.75
CA LEU A 78 -29.28 -10.71 3.62
C LEU A 78 -30.67 -10.84 4.24
N LYS A 79 -31.67 -11.24 3.45
CA LYS A 79 -33.02 -11.58 3.93
C LYS A 79 -32.97 -12.62 5.05
N SER A 80 -32.28 -13.74 4.82
CA SER A 80 -32.10 -14.80 5.83
C SER A 80 -31.34 -14.31 7.07
N THR A 81 -30.31 -13.50 6.89
CA THR A 81 -29.50 -12.94 7.98
C THR A 81 -30.34 -12.01 8.87
N CYS A 82 -31.05 -11.06 8.27
CA CYS A 82 -31.95 -10.16 8.99
C CYS A 82 -33.01 -10.92 9.79
N ALA A 83 -33.59 -11.98 9.21
CA ALA A 83 -34.56 -12.82 9.89
C ALA A 83 -33.97 -13.59 11.08
N LYS A 84 -32.80 -14.22 10.90
CA LYS A 84 -32.08 -14.92 11.97
C LYS A 84 -31.69 -13.99 13.12
N MET A 85 -31.17 -12.80 12.80
CA MET A 85 -30.82 -11.79 13.80
C MET A 85 -32.04 -11.32 14.61
N LEU A 86 -33.21 -11.27 13.97
CA LEU A 86 -34.46 -10.90 14.60
C LEU A 86 -35.20 -12.09 15.25
N HIS A 87 -34.66 -13.31 15.14
CA HIS A 87 -35.33 -14.55 15.55
C HIS A 87 -36.74 -14.71 14.95
N ILE A 88 -36.88 -14.34 13.67
CA ILE A 88 -38.12 -14.46 12.90
C ILE A 88 -37.95 -15.67 11.98
N SER A 89 -38.84 -16.66 12.11
CA SER A 89 -38.94 -17.77 11.16
C SER A 89 -39.59 -17.27 9.87
N ILE A 90 -38.84 -17.26 8.78
CA ILE A 90 -39.38 -17.05 7.43
C ILE A 90 -39.64 -18.45 6.83
N PRO A 91 -40.89 -18.83 6.55
CA PRO A 91 -41.19 -20.08 5.86
C PRO A 91 -40.43 -20.17 4.54
N ALA A 92 -39.87 -21.33 4.21
CA ALA A 92 -39.08 -21.55 2.98
C ALA A 92 -39.89 -21.19 1.71
N ASP A 93 -41.21 -21.40 1.76
CA ASP A 93 -42.15 -21.16 0.68
C ASP A 93 -42.94 -19.85 0.83
N SER A 94 -42.64 -19.03 1.85
CA SER A 94 -43.28 -17.72 2.01
C SER A 94 -42.74 -16.73 0.98
N SER A 95 -43.33 -16.81 -0.21
CA SER A 95 -43.28 -15.76 -1.20
C SER A 95 -43.97 -14.49 -0.69
N ASN A 96 -44.92 -14.60 0.23
CA ASN A 96 -45.85 -13.50 0.52
C ASN A 96 -45.50 -12.84 1.86
N ALA A 97 -45.18 -11.54 1.79
CA ALA A 97 -44.85 -10.61 2.87
C ALA A 97 -43.64 -10.94 3.78
N LEU A 98 -42.60 -10.10 3.70
CA LEU A 98 -41.59 -10.02 4.77
C LEU A 98 -42.15 -9.22 5.95
N PRO A 99 -41.90 -9.63 7.22
CA PRO A 99 -42.22 -8.79 8.36
C PRO A 99 -41.55 -7.41 8.25
N GLU A 100 -42.24 -6.35 8.64
CA GLU A 100 -41.79 -4.96 8.45
C GLU A 100 -40.40 -4.71 9.03
N VAL A 101 -40.07 -5.33 10.16
CA VAL A 101 -38.74 -5.26 10.79
C VAL A 101 -37.64 -5.88 9.93
N VAL A 102 -37.92 -6.94 9.17
CA VAL A 102 -36.97 -7.54 8.20
C VAL A 102 -36.82 -6.62 6.99
N ILE A 103 -37.93 -6.06 6.47
CA ILE A 103 -37.89 -5.07 5.37
C ILE A 103 -37.04 -3.86 5.78
N LYS A 104 -37.21 -3.37 7.01
CA LYS A 104 -36.43 -2.27 7.57
C LYS A 104 -34.95 -2.63 7.68
N CYS A 105 -34.61 -3.84 8.11
CA CYS A 105 -33.23 -4.33 8.15
C CYS A 105 -32.56 -4.33 6.77
N ILE A 106 -33.27 -4.80 5.73
CA ILE A 106 -32.74 -4.84 4.35
C ILE A 106 -32.65 -3.43 3.76
N SER A 107 -33.72 -2.64 3.85
CA SER A 107 -33.79 -1.30 3.24
C SER A 107 -32.84 -0.28 3.85
N THR A 108 -32.55 -0.40 5.15
CA THR A 108 -31.55 0.44 5.83
C THR A 108 -30.12 -0.07 5.67
N GLU A 109 -29.93 -1.20 4.97
CA GLU A 109 -28.65 -1.88 4.83
C GLU A 109 -27.96 -2.04 6.19
N TYR A 110 -28.72 -2.56 7.17
CA TYR A 110 -28.33 -2.56 8.56
C TYR A 110 -26.89 -3.09 8.71
N PRO A 111 -25.90 -2.26 9.14
CA PRO A 111 -24.48 -2.51 8.85
C PRO A 111 -23.97 -3.86 9.34
N ILE A 112 -24.48 -4.30 10.49
CA ILE A 112 -24.10 -5.58 11.06
C ILE A 112 -24.75 -6.76 10.33
N ALA A 113 -25.97 -6.62 9.81
CA ALA A 113 -26.58 -7.65 8.96
C ALA A 113 -25.82 -7.77 7.64
N VAL A 114 -25.50 -6.64 6.99
CA VAL A 114 -24.67 -6.59 5.78
C VAL A 114 -23.30 -7.23 6.03
N CYS A 115 -22.67 -6.93 7.17
CA CYS A 115 -21.44 -7.56 7.60
C CYS A 115 -21.61 -9.08 7.70
N ILE A 116 -22.59 -9.56 8.47
CA ILE A 116 -22.79 -10.98 8.75
C ILE A 116 -23.09 -11.75 7.46
N THR A 117 -23.91 -11.19 6.59
CA THR A 117 -24.22 -11.78 5.27
C THR A 117 -22.96 -11.99 4.43
N LYS A 118 -21.98 -11.10 4.55
CA LYS A 118 -20.77 -11.11 3.72
C LYS A 118 -19.61 -11.88 4.32
N TYR A 119 -19.44 -11.81 5.64
CA TYR A 119 -18.24 -12.30 6.33
C TYR A 119 -18.52 -13.31 7.45
N GLY A 120 -19.79 -13.59 7.75
CA GLY A 120 -20.19 -14.50 8.81
C GLY A 120 -20.33 -13.84 10.18
N VAL A 121 -21.00 -14.55 11.09
CA VAL A 121 -21.37 -14.04 12.42
C VAL A 121 -20.16 -13.75 13.30
N ASP A 122 -19.19 -14.65 13.36
CA ASP A 122 -18.07 -14.56 14.29
C ASP A 122 -17.14 -13.37 13.98
N VAL A 123 -16.84 -13.16 12.70
CA VAL A 123 -16.02 -12.03 12.23
C VAL A 123 -16.71 -10.71 12.59
N CYS A 124 -18.00 -10.61 12.28
CA CYS A 124 -18.76 -9.38 12.49
C CYS A 124 -19.02 -9.07 13.97
N ASN A 125 -19.16 -10.10 14.81
CA ASN A 125 -19.24 -9.90 16.26
C ASN A 125 -17.91 -9.36 16.83
N LYS A 126 -16.76 -9.87 16.35
CA LYS A 126 -15.44 -9.33 16.72
C LYS A 126 -15.28 -7.87 16.26
N ILE A 127 -15.69 -7.56 15.03
CA ILE A 127 -15.66 -6.18 14.49
C ILE A 127 -16.59 -5.26 15.29
N GLU A 128 -17.82 -5.69 15.56
CA GLU A 128 -18.78 -4.89 16.33
C GLU A 128 -18.24 -4.59 17.72
N LYS A 129 -17.82 -5.61 18.48
CA LYS A 129 -17.27 -5.44 19.84
C LYS A 129 -16.10 -4.45 19.83
N ARG A 130 -15.15 -4.63 18.91
CA ARG A 130 -14.02 -3.72 18.74
C ARG A 130 -14.47 -2.31 18.41
N CYS A 131 -15.48 -2.12 17.56
CA CYS A 131 -16.02 -0.80 17.24
C CYS A 131 -16.68 -0.10 18.45
N TYR A 132 -17.33 -0.84 19.35
CA TYR A 132 -17.83 -0.27 20.60
C TYR A 132 -16.69 0.15 21.54
N GLU A 133 -15.71 -0.74 21.74
CA GLU A 133 -14.50 -0.45 22.55
C GLU A 133 -13.77 0.80 22.03
N LEU A 134 -13.59 0.87 20.71
CA LEU A 134 -12.97 1.99 20.04
C LEU A 134 -13.75 3.29 20.31
N GLN A 135 -15.06 3.30 20.05
CA GLN A 135 -15.90 4.49 20.27
C GLN A 135 -16.09 4.86 21.75
N SER A 136 -15.49 4.12 22.68
CA SER A 136 -15.70 4.28 24.12
C SER A 136 -17.18 4.21 24.51
N ILE A 137 -17.96 3.40 23.77
CA ILE A 137 -19.38 3.15 24.02
C ILE A 137 -19.51 1.78 24.68
N PRO A 138 -20.20 1.65 25.82
CA PRO A 138 -20.43 0.35 26.46
C PRO A 138 -21.03 -0.67 25.50
N PHE A 139 -20.37 -1.81 25.34
CA PHE A 139 -20.88 -2.92 24.54
C PHE A 139 -21.93 -3.68 25.36
N THR A 140 -23.20 -3.48 25.03
CA THR A 140 -24.28 -4.37 25.48
C THR A 140 -24.40 -5.55 24.51
N GLU A 141 -24.48 -6.77 25.02
CA GLU A 141 -24.72 -7.94 24.16
C GLU A 141 -26.10 -7.84 23.47
N ARG A 142 -26.22 -8.39 22.27
CA ARG A 142 -27.48 -8.28 21.51
C ARG A 142 -28.57 -9.10 22.19
N GLN A 143 -29.66 -8.46 22.59
CA GLN A 143 -30.84 -9.20 23.03
C GLN A 143 -31.57 -9.81 21.82
N PRO A 144 -32.10 -11.04 21.94
CA PRO A 144 -32.94 -11.64 20.92
C PRO A 144 -34.13 -10.72 20.57
N ARG A 145 -34.60 -10.77 19.32
CA ARG A 145 -35.86 -10.16 18.84
C ARG A 145 -35.91 -8.63 18.72
N THR A 146 -34.83 -7.91 19.02
CA THR A 146 -34.79 -6.44 18.81
C THR A 146 -33.69 -6.06 17.82
N LEU A 147 -34.06 -5.25 16.81
CA LEU A 147 -33.07 -4.48 16.05
C LEU A 147 -32.51 -3.41 16.99
N ARG A 148 -31.40 -3.74 17.66
CA ARG A 148 -30.67 -2.77 18.46
C ARG A 148 -30.39 -1.54 17.59
N LYS A 149 -30.65 -0.33 18.10
CA LYS A 149 -30.14 0.87 17.44
C LYS A 149 -28.62 0.88 17.63
N VAL A 150 -27.88 0.41 16.62
CA VAL A 150 -26.42 0.58 16.59
C VAL A 150 -26.15 2.08 16.43
N PRO A 151 -25.39 2.71 17.36
CA PRO A 151 -25.04 4.11 17.23
C PRO A 151 -24.39 4.38 15.87
N LEU A 152 -24.72 5.51 15.23
CA LEU A 152 -24.22 5.82 13.89
C LEU A 152 -22.68 5.74 13.79
N ALA A 153 -21.97 6.16 14.84
CA ALA A 153 -20.51 6.06 14.91
C ALA A 153 -20.00 4.60 14.87
N VAL A 154 -20.71 3.68 15.54
CA VAL A 154 -20.39 2.24 15.52
C VAL A 154 -20.74 1.62 14.16
N ALA A 155 -21.88 2.00 13.59
CA ALA A 155 -22.29 1.59 12.24
C ALA A 155 -21.23 1.96 11.19
N ILE A 156 -20.77 3.21 11.19
CA ILE A 156 -19.70 3.70 10.29
C ILE A 156 -18.39 2.94 10.55
N CYS A 157 -18.07 2.66 11.83
CA CYS A 157 -16.89 1.87 12.19
C CYS A 157 -16.96 0.46 11.61
N ILE A 158 -18.09 -0.25 11.75
CA ILE A 158 -18.26 -1.62 11.20
C ILE A 158 -18.07 -1.61 9.68
N THR A 159 -18.67 -0.65 8.97
CA THR A 159 -18.50 -0.51 7.52
C THR A 159 -17.03 -0.23 7.15
N THR A 160 -16.34 0.59 7.94
CA THR A 160 -14.94 0.93 7.70
C THR A 160 -14.02 -0.29 7.92
N GLU A 161 -14.13 -0.94 9.08
CA GLU A 161 -13.31 -2.09 9.44
C GLU A 161 -13.51 -3.26 8.47
N THR A 162 -14.74 -3.50 8.02
CA THR A 162 -15.00 -4.56 7.02
C THR A 162 -14.35 -4.31 5.66
N ILE A 163 -14.15 -3.04 5.28
CA ILE A 163 -13.49 -2.66 4.02
C ILE A 163 -11.98 -2.74 4.18
N LEU A 164 -11.46 -2.33 5.34
CA LEU A 164 -10.06 -2.53 5.68
C LEU A 164 -9.71 -4.01 5.78
N ASP A 165 -10.53 -4.84 6.41
CA ASP A 165 -10.33 -6.29 6.48
C ASP A 165 -10.37 -6.93 5.09
N LYS A 166 -11.28 -6.51 4.20
CA LYS A 166 -11.26 -6.96 2.80
C LYS A 166 -9.95 -6.57 2.12
N CYS A 167 -9.48 -5.33 2.31
CA CYS A 167 -8.19 -4.90 1.80
C CYS A 167 -7.06 -5.78 2.37
N ILE A 168 -7.03 -6.02 3.68
CA ILE A 168 -6.02 -6.82 4.40
C ILE A 168 -6.08 -8.31 4.02
N SER A 169 -7.23 -8.79 3.53
CA SER A 169 -7.33 -10.17 3.02
C SER A 169 -6.76 -10.31 1.61
N LYS A 170 -6.82 -9.25 0.81
CA LYS A 170 -6.30 -9.22 -0.57
C LYS A 170 -4.83 -8.79 -0.64
N TYR A 171 -4.45 -7.88 0.24
CA TYR A 171 -3.12 -7.28 0.37
C TYR A 171 -2.62 -7.52 1.80
N ASP A 172 -1.60 -6.80 2.25
CA ASP A 172 -1.18 -6.81 3.65
C ASP A 172 -1.68 -5.56 4.42
N ARG A 173 -1.61 -5.63 5.75
CA ARG A 173 -2.06 -4.55 6.65
C ARG A 173 -1.29 -3.25 6.47
N GLU A 174 -0.01 -3.31 6.13
CA GLU A 174 0.80 -2.11 5.92
C GLU A 174 0.37 -1.40 4.64
N PHE A 175 0.21 -2.15 3.55
CA PHE A 175 -0.31 -1.63 2.28
C PHE A 175 -1.67 -0.96 2.45
N CYS A 176 -2.62 -1.61 3.13
CA CYS A 176 -3.96 -1.05 3.32
C CYS A 176 -3.96 0.24 4.15
N ARG A 177 -3.08 0.34 5.16
CA ARG A 177 -2.87 1.60 5.91
C ARG A 177 -2.25 2.69 5.04
N LYS A 178 -1.32 2.34 4.15
CA LYS A 178 -0.75 3.29 3.17
C LYS A 178 -1.83 3.76 2.19
N LEU A 179 -2.66 2.84 1.70
CA LEU A 179 -3.78 3.13 0.79
C LEU A 179 -4.81 4.05 1.44
N GLU A 180 -5.20 3.77 2.68
CA GLU A 180 -6.09 4.61 3.48
C GLU A 180 -5.58 6.06 3.58
N ARG A 181 -4.33 6.24 4.01
CA ARG A 181 -3.70 7.56 4.13
C ARG A 181 -3.60 8.27 2.78
N THR A 182 -3.29 7.52 1.73
CA THR A 182 -3.16 8.05 0.37
C THR A 182 -4.51 8.52 -0.16
N CYS A 183 -5.56 7.71 0.00
CA CYS A 183 -6.93 8.10 -0.34
C CYS A 183 -7.34 9.37 0.39
N ALA A 184 -7.10 9.46 1.70
CA ALA A 184 -7.40 10.67 2.48
C ALA A 184 -6.59 11.88 1.99
N SER A 185 -5.30 11.71 1.71
CA SER A 185 -4.43 12.77 1.20
C SER A 185 -4.86 13.28 -0.19
N LEU A 186 -5.28 12.39 -1.09
CA LEU A 186 -5.78 12.78 -2.42
C LEU A 186 -7.07 13.60 -2.31
N LEU A 187 -7.88 13.30 -1.30
CA LEU A 187 -9.15 13.95 -1.00
C LEU A 187 -9.00 15.21 -0.14
N GLY A 188 -7.78 15.59 0.27
CA GLY A 188 -7.56 16.70 1.19
C GLY A 188 -8.18 16.50 2.57
N ILE A 189 -8.41 15.24 2.97
CA ILE A 189 -9.03 14.87 4.24
C ILE A 189 -7.92 14.56 5.25
N THR A 190 -7.94 15.25 6.38
CA THR A 190 -7.11 14.89 7.54
C THR A 190 -7.78 13.75 8.31
N LEU A 191 -7.12 12.60 8.37
CA LEU A 191 -7.59 11.49 9.20
C LEU A 191 -7.29 11.80 10.67
N PRO A 192 -8.23 11.57 11.60
CA PRO A 192 -7.98 11.75 13.02
C PRO A 192 -6.86 10.81 13.47
N ASN A 193 -5.87 11.38 14.18
CA ASN A 193 -4.79 10.62 14.82
C ASN A 193 -5.33 9.98 16.12
N GLY A 194 -6.17 8.96 15.97
CA GLY A 194 -6.79 8.25 17.09
C GLY A 194 -6.89 6.74 16.85
N VAL A 195 -7.18 6.00 17.92
CA VAL A 195 -7.39 4.54 17.91
C VAL A 195 -8.63 4.17 17.06
N VAL A 196 -9.56 5.12 16.91
CA VAL A 196 -10.83 4.94 16.18
C VAL A 196 -10.80 5.71 14.88
N ARG A 197 -10.97 5.00 13.76
CA ARG A 197 -11.04 5.62 12.44
C ARG A 197 -12.37 5.28 11.79
N ALA A 198 -13.39 6.09 12.07
CA ALA A 198 -14.50 6.20 11.14
C ALA A 198 -13.96 6.90 9.89
N LEU A 199 -13.74 6.14 8.81
CA LEU A 199 -13.29 6.75 7.55
C LEU A 199 -14.46 7.49 6.90
N PRO A 200 -14.27 8.72 6.41
CA PRO A 200 -15.28 9.39 5.61
C PRO A 200 -15.68 8.52 4.41
N ALA A 201 -16.97 8.55 4.05
CA ALA A 201 -17.52 7.68 3.01
C ALA A 201 -16.76 7.77 1.67
N ILE A 202 -16.23 8.94 1.33
CA ILE A 202 -15.44 9.15 0.12
C ILE A 202 -14.04 8.48 0.17
N VAL A 203 -13.41 8.40 1.34
CA VAL A 203 -12.16 7.63 1.55
C VAL A 203 -12.45 6.14 1.44
N VAL A 204 -13.57 5.70 2.03
CA VAL A 204 -14.05 4.32 1.95
C VAL A 204 -14.29 3.91 0.48
N GLN A 205 -14.91 4.78 -0.32
CA GLN A 205 -15.10 4.54 -1.75
C GLN A 205 -13.76 4.45 -2.50
N CYS A 206 -12.80 5.31 -2.19
CA CYS A 206 -11.46 5.27 -2.79
C CYS A 206 -10.74 3.93 -2.54
N ILE A 207 -10.80 3.41 -1.31
CA ILE A 207 -10.23 2.10 -0.95
C ILE A 207 -11.00 0.97 -1.64
N THR A 208 -12.33 1.01 -1.59
CA THR A 208 -13.20 -0.06 -2.12
C THR A 208 -13.07 -0.19 -3.64
N LYS A 209 -12.96 0.93 -4.36
CA LYS A 209 -12.76 0.97 -5.82
C LYS A 209 -11.30 0.74 -6.23
N GLU A 210 -10.38 0.58 -5.27
CA GLU A 210 -8.93 0.48 -5.50
C GLU A 210 -8.44 1.57 -6.47
N HIS A 211 -8.76 2.82 -6.14
CA HIS A 211 -8.51 3.97 -7.02
C HIS A 211 -7.07 3.92 -7.60
N PRO A 212 -6.89 3.85 -8.94
CA PRO A 212 -5.60 3.49 -9.55
C PRO A 212 -4.43 4.32 -9.05
N MET A 213 -4.64 5.64 -8.96
CA MET A 213 -3.62 6.55 -8.43
C MET A 213 -3.32 6.29 -6.95
N ALA A 214 -4.35 6.05 -6.13
CA ALA A 214 -4.16 5.81 -4.70
C ALA A 214 -3.42 4.50 -4.45
N THR A 215 -3.80 3.44 -5.17
CA THR A 215 -3.13 2.14 -5.18
C THR A 215 -1.67 2.27 -5.62
N CYS A 216 -1.41 3.01 -6.71
CA CYS A 216 -0.04 3.28 -7.16
C CYS A 216 0.75 4.00 -6.08
N MET A 217 0.25 5.12 -5.56
CA MET A 217 0.96 5.96 -4.59
C MET A 217 1.21 5.20 -3.27
N ALA A 218 0.28 4.35 -2.85
CA ALA A 218 0.46 3.48 -1.69
C ALA A 218 1.56 2.43 -1.91
N LYS A 219 1.73 1.95 -3.15
CA LYS A 219 2.72 0.93 -3.52
C LYS A 219 4.11 1.52 -3.77
N TYR A 220 4.20 2.63 -4.49
CA TYR A 220 5.45 3.15 -5.06
C TYR A 220 5.80 4.58 -4.63
N GLY A 221 4.90 5.29 -3.96
CA GLY A 221 5.09 6.70 -3.58
C GLY A 221 4.48 7.70 -4.56
N SER A 222 4.26 8.93 -4.08
CA SER A 222 3.56 10.00 -4.82
C SER A 222 4.28 10.42 -6.09
N ASP A 223 5.60 10.61 -6.02
CA ASP A 223 6.37 11.25 -7.08
C ASP A 223 6.50 10.32 -8.27
N PHE A 224 6.81 9.05 -8.01
CA PHE A 224 6.82 7.99 -9.01
C PHE A 224 5.47 7.86 -9.72
N CYS A 225 4.37 7.85 -8.98
CA CYS A 225 3.04 7.67 -9.58
C CYS A 225 2.56 8.86 -10.38
N ARG A 226 2.91 10.10 -9.97
CA ARG A 226 2.65 11.30 -10.77
C ARG A 226 3.47 11.30 -12.06
N ALA A 227 4.74 10.91 -11.99
CA ALA A 227 5.57 10.74 -13.19
C ALA A 227 4.99 9.66 -14.13
N THR A 228 4.51 8.55 -13.56
CA THR A 228 3.87 7.45 -14.29
C THR A 228 2.55 7.89 -14.94
N GLU A 229 1.69 8.62 -14.23
CA GLU A 229 0.44 9.17 -14.77
C GLU A 229 0.70 10.14 -15.91
N LYS A 230 1.61 11.10 -15.72
CA LYS A 230 2.02 12.02 -16.80
C LYS A 230 2.45 11.25 -18.04
N ARG A 231 3.25 10.19 -17.85
CA ARG A 231 3.68 9.35 -18.97
C ARG A 231 2.51 8.58 -19.60
N CYS A 232 1.60 8.04 -18.81
CA CYS A 232 0.39 7.41 -19.33
C CYS A 232 -0.43 8.38 -20.19
N HIS A 233 -0.55 9.65 -19.80
CA HIS A 233 -1.22 10.68 -20.60
C HIS A 233 -0.53 10.92 -21.94
N GLU A 234 0.78 11.10 -21.94
CA GLU A 234 1.59 11.24 -23.17
C GLU A 234 1.43 10.03 -24.09
N LEU A 235 1.42 8.82 -23.52
CA LEU A 235 1.31 7.58 -24.28
C LEU A 235 -0.07 7.36 -24.90
N GLN A 236 -1.12 7.73 -24.19
CA GLN A 236 -2.50 7.59 -24.68
C GLN A 236 -2.93 8.78 -25.54
N SER A 237 -2.06 9.79 -25.72
CA SER A 237 -2.40 11.07 -26.35
C SER A 237 -3.63 11.73 -25.71
N ILE A 238 -3.81 11.55 -24.40
CA ILE A 238 -4.91 12.15 -23.62
C ILE A 238 -4.33 13.37 -22.89
N PRO A 239 -4.88 14.58 -23.06
CA PRO A 239 -4.42 15.77 -22.34
C PRO A 239 -4.39 15.55 -20.83
N PHE A 240 -3.31 15.97 -20.18
CA PHE A 240 -3.22 15.92 -18.72
C PHE A 240 -4.02 17.07 -18.12
N ILE A 241 -5.10 16.75 -17.40
CA ILE A 241 -5.92 17.73 -16.70
C ILE A 241 -5.60 17.62 -15.21
N LYS A 242 -5.03 18.67 -14.63
CA LYS A 242 -4.75 18.70 -13.19
C LYS A 242 -6.07 18.77 -12.43
N PRO A 243 -6.38 17.78 -11.56
CA PRO A 243 -7.64 17.79 -10.86
C PRO A 243 -7.70 18.91 -9.82
N PRO A 244 -8.91 19.46 -9.53
CA PRO A 244 -9.10 20.38 -8.43
C PRO A 244 -8.68 19.72 -7.10
N PRO A 245 -8.01 20.45 -6.19
CA PRO A 245 -7.64 19.92 -4.89
C PRO A 245 -8.89 19.45 -4.12
N GLY A 246 -8.78 18.29 -3.45
CA GLY A 246 -9.86 17.74 -2.63
C GLY A 246 -10.90 16.90 -3.37
N THR A 247 -10.76 16.71 -4.68
CA THR A 247 -11.70 15.89 -5.48
C THR A 247 -11.13 14.51 -5.78
N LEU A 248 -11.98 13.48 -5.70
CA LEU A 248 -11.63 12.15 -6.23
C LEU A 248 -11.77 12.22 -7.75
N TYR A 249 -10.68 12.58 -8.43
CA TYR A 249 -10.68 12.64 -9.88
C TYR A 249 -10.73 11.24 -10.48
N GLU A 250 -11.82 10.93 -11.18
CA GLU A 250 -11.91 9.69 -11.94
C GLU A 250 -11.00 9.78 -13.17
N LEU A 251 -9.90 9.03 -13.11
CA LEU A 251 -8.97 8.90 -14.23
C LEU A 251 -9.68 8.32 -15.46
N PRO A 252 -9.40 8.82 -16.67
CA PRO A 252 -9.85 8.18 -17.90
C PRO A 252 -9.47 6.69 -17.89
N ILE A 253 -10.36 5.81 -18.36
CA ILE A 253 -10.19 4.35 -18.25
C ILE A 253 -8.84 3.89 -18.84
N ALA A 254 -8.41 4.48 -19.96
CA ALA A 254 -7.12 4.19 -20.58
C ALA A 254 -5.92 4.52 -19.68
N ILE A 255 -5.97 5.64 -18.95
CA ILE A 255 -4.94 6.06 -18.00
C ILE A 255 -4.96 5.17 -16.76
N ALA A 256 -6.15 4.88 -16.23
CA ALA A 256 -6.33 3.95 -15.12
C ALA A 256 -5.76 2.56 -15.44
N ASN A 257 -5.99 2.05 -16.65
CA ASN A 257 -5.45 0.77 -17.11
C ASN A 257 -3.93 0.84 -17.31
N CYS A 258 -3.40 1.94 -17.86
CA CYS A 258 -1.97 2.15 -17.98
C CYS A 258 -1.27 2.10 -16.61
N LEU A 259 -1.80 2.82 -15.60
CA LEU A 259 -1.26 2.78 -14.23
C LEU A 259 -1.32 1.38 -13.59
N ARG A 260 -2.39 0.60 -13.86
CA ARG A 260 -2.54 -0.77 -13.34
C ARG A 260 -1.68 -1.80 -14.07
N SER A 261 -1.33 -1.56 -15.33
CA SER A 261 -0.63 -2.54 -16.19
C SER A 261 0.80 -2.83 -15.74
N GLU A 262 1.39 -1.97 -14.89
CA GLU A 262 2.80 -2.03 -14.48
C GLU A 262 3.77 -2.14 -15.68
N ASN A 263 3.38 -1.59 -16.84
CA ASN A 263 4.13 -1.70 -18.09
C ASN A 263 5.60 -1.26 -17.87
N PRO A 264 6.58 -2.16 -18.06
CA PRO A 264 7.99 -1.90 -17.78
C PRO A 264 8.56 -0.65 -18.44
N MET A 265 8.08 -0.25 -19.63
CA MET A 265 8.52 0.99 -20.26
C MET A 265 8.01 2.23 -19.54
N VAL A 266 6.76 2.21 -19.08
CA VAL A 266 6.17 3.31 -18.31
C VAL A 266 6.90 3.43 -16.98
N THR A 267 7.05 2.31 -16.27
CA THR A 267 7.74 2.20 -14.98
C THR A 267 9.21 2.65 -15.11
N CYS A 268 9.89 2.21 -16.17
CA CYS A 268 11.26 2.63 -16.46
C CYS A 268 11.33 4.14 -16.69
N THR A 269 10.49 4.67 -17.60
CA THR A 269 10.54 6.09 -17.99
C THR A 269 10.25 6.99 -16.80
N ALA A 270 9.29 6.60 -15.97
CA ALA A 270 8.95 7.33 -14.75
C ALA A 270 10.11 7.36 -13.74
N LYS A 271 10.93 6.30 -13.67
CA LYS A 271 12.03 6.18 -12.70
C LYS A 271 13.38 6.71 -13.20
N TYR A 272 13.71 6.51 -14.48
CA TYR A 272 15.05 6.77 -15.03
C TYR A 272 15.05 7.74 -16.22
N GLY A 273 13.87 8.22 -16.65
CA GLY A 273 13.72 9.09 -17.81
C GLY A 273 13.66 8.35 -19.15
N SER A 274 13.13 9.03 -20.18
CA SER A 274 12.88 8.45 -21.51
C SER A 274 14.15 7.98 -22.21
N ASP A 275 15.23 8.75 -22.11
CA ASP A 275 16.45 8.50 -22.89
C ASP A 275 17.14 7.22 -22.46
N PHE A 276 17.21 6.99 -21.15
CA PHE A 276 17.71 5.73 -20.59
C PHE A 276 16.86 4.55 -21.05
N CYS A 277 15.54 4.65 -20.91
CA CYS A 277 14.64 3.54 -21.21
C CYS A 277 14.55 3.23 -22.71
N ASN A 278 14.66 4.24 -23.57
CA ASN A 278 14.77 4.05 -25.01
C ASN A 278 16.07 3.30 -25.36
N LYS A 279 17.22 3.65 -24.75
CA LYS A 279 18.47 2.89 -24.92
C LYS A 279 18.34 1.44 -24.47
N VAL A 280 17.66 1.19 -23.35
CA VAL A 280 17.37 -0.18 -22.86
C VAL A 280 16.48 -0.94 -23.84
N ARG A 281 15.39 -0.31 -24.32
CA ARG A 281 14.49 -0.89 -25.33
C ARG A 281 15.25 -1.26 -26.60
N ASP A 282 16.06 -0.35 -27.14
CA ASP A 282 16.79 -0.55 -28.39
C ASP A 282 17.83 -1.68 -28.24
N ARG A 283 18.47 -1.79 -27.06
CA ARG A 283 19.33 -2.93 -26.73
C ARG A 283 18.55 -4.24 -26.69
N CYS A 284 17.39 -4.26 -26.03
CA CYS A 284 16.52 -5.44 -25.97
C CYS A 284 16.04 -5.88 -27.36
N GLN A 285 15.69 -4.94 -28.24
CA GLN A 285 15.32 -5.24 -29.62
C GLN A 285 16.48 -5.89 -30.39
N LYS A 286 17.70 -5.34 -30.26
CA LYS A 286 18.91 -5.91 -30.86
C LYS A 286 19.19 -7.32 -30.35
N LEU A 287 19.10 -7.55 -29.03
CA LEU A 287 19.34 -8.85 -28.41
C LEU A 287 18.32 -9.92 -28.86
N ILE A 288 17.06 -9.53 -29.06
CA ILE A 288 16.00 -10.46 -29.46
C ILE A 288 15.98 -10.69 -30.99
N GLY A 289 16.69 -9.86 -31.77
CA GLY A 289 16.73 -9.96 -33.23
C GLY A 289 15.39 -9.62 -33.90
N LYS A 290 14.45 -9.01 -33.19
CA LYS A 290 13.17 -8.56 -33.72
C LYS A 290 13.18 -7.04 -33.85
N SER A 291 13.26 -6.57 -35.09
CA SER A 291 12.97 -5.17 -35.40
C SER A 291 11.48 -4.93 -35.20
N VAL A 292 11.11 -4.18 -34.16
CA VAL A 292 9.76 -3.63 -34.05
C VAL A 292 9.73 -2.49 -35.07
N THR A 293 9.06 -2.70 -36.20
CA THR A 293 8.82 -1.62 -37.14
C THR A 293 8.08 -0.53 -36.39
N ASN A 294 8.69 0.66 -36.31
CA ASN A 294 8.06 1.86 -35.75
C ASN A 294 6.91 2.26 -36.68
N ASN A 295 5.80 1.52 -36.64
CA ASN A 295 4.59 1.96 -37.30
C ASN A 295 4.16 3.23 -36.59
N LYS A 296 4.28 4.33 -37.33
CA LYS A 296 3.95 5.67 -36.87
C LYS A 296 2.49 5.70 -36.38
N MET A 297 2.31 6.41 -35.27
CA MET A 297 1.06 6.91 -34.69
C MET A 297 0.33 5.98 -33.69
N ASN A 298 0.52 6.36 -32.43
CA ASN A 298 -0.51 6.42 -31.38
C ASN A 298 -1.08 5.14 -30.78
N VAL A 299 -0.69 3.96 -31.23
CA VAL A 299 -1.05 2.75 -30.50
C VAL A 299 0.05 2.47 -29.48
N VAL A 300 -0.31 2.73 -28.23
CA VAL A 300 0.23 2.19 -26.97
C VAL A 300 1.30 1.13 -27.19
N TYR A 301 2.45 1.28 -26.53
CA TYR A 301 3.61 0.39 -26.55
C TYR A 301 3.24 -1.07 -26.18
N ASP A 302 2.52 -1.77 -27.05
CA ASP A 302 2.37 -3.21 -27.08
C ASP A 302 3.66 -3.77 -27.66
N LEU A 303 4.71 -3.60 -26.87
CA LEU A 303 5.96 -4.30 -27.12
C LEU A 303 5.68 -5.79 -27.01
N PRO A 304 6.21 -6.60 -27.94
CA PRO A 304 6.20 -8.04 -27.79
C PRO A 304 6.62 -8.44 -26.37
N GLN A 305 5.90 -9.37 -25.77
CA GLN A 305 6.11 -9.77 -24.37
C GLN A 305 7.57 -10.09 -24.06
N THR A 306 8.32 -10.64 -25.02
CA THR A 306 9.76 -10.91 -24.92
C THR A 306 10.61 -9.64 -24.72
N ILE A 307 10.30 -8.55 -25.44
CA ILE A 307 10.97 -7.26 -25.28
C ILE A 307 10.59 -6.64 -23.94
N THR A 308 9.32 -6.74 -23.56
CA THR A 308 8.82 -6.26 -22.27
C THR A 308 9.52 -6.92 -21.08
N ILE A 309 9.71 -8.24 -21.13
CA ILE A 309 10.46 -9.01 -20.12
C ILE A 309 11.95 -8.59 -20.11
N CYS A 310 12.56 -8.40 -21.29
CA CYS A 310 13.94 -7.94 -21.37
C CYS A 310 14.13 -6.56 -20.73
N ILE A 311 13.22 -5.61 -20.99
CA ILE A 311 13.28 -4.26 -20.40
C ILE A 311 13.14 -4.34 -18.88
N ALA A 312 12.16 -5.11 -18.38
CA ALA A 312 11.98 -5.31 -16.94
C ALA A 312 13.25 -5.90 -16.29
N SER A 313 13.92 -6.82 -16.98
CA SER A 313 15.16 -7.45 -16.53
C SER A 313 16.34 -6.48 -16.47
N GLU A 314 16.60 -5.74 -17.55
CA GLU A 314 17.68 -4.75 -17.62
C GLU A 314 17.48 -3.64 -16.58
N VAL A 315 16.24 -3.18 -16.39
CA VAL A 315 15.92 -2.15 -15.39
C VAL A 315 16.14 -2.66 -13.97
N THR A 316 15.77 -3.92 -13.70
CA THR A 316 15.99 -4.57 -12.41
C THR A 316 17.48 -4.71 -12.12
N LEU A 317 18.25 -5.19 -13.10
CA LEU A 317 19.71 -5.32 -12.98
C LEU A 317 20.37 -3.96 -12.81
N TYR A 318 20.01 -2.95 -13.60
CA TYR A 318 20.56 -1.60 -13.46
C TYR A 318 20.29 -1.01 -12.07
N SER A 319 19.07 -1.18 -11.55
CA SER A 319 18.71 -0.75 -10.19
C SER A 319 19.57 -1.45 -9.13
N CYS A 320 19.81 -2.76 -9.31
CA CYS A 320 20.66 -3.53 -8.43
C CYS A 320 22.12 -3.05 -8.53
N GLU A 321 22.67 -2.95 -9.74
CA GLU A 321 24.07 -2.60 -10.02
C GLU A 321 24.41 -1.22 -9.45
N THR A 322 23.48 -0.27 -9.57
CA THR A 322 23.62 1.07 -9.00
C THR A 322 23.65 1.05 -7.48
N LYS A 323 22.86 0.16 -6.85
CA LYS A 323 22.74 0.07 -5.39
C LYS A 323 23.87 -0.73 -4.72
N TYR A 324 24.28 -1.84 -5.34
CA TYR A 324 25.15 -2.85 -4.71
C TYR A 324 26.43 -3.15 -5.50
N GLY A 325 26.57 -2.61 -6.71
CA GLY A 325 27.66 -2.96 -7.63
C GLY A 325 27.37 -4.23 -8.43
N SER A 326 28.00 -4.34 -9.60
CA SER A 326 27.79 -5.43 -10.56
C SER A 326 28.13 -6.80 -9.99
N THR A 327 29.24 -6.93 -9.27
CA THR A 327 29.68 -8.21 -8.68
C THR A 327 28.63 -8.80 -7.73
N PHE A 328 28.02 -7.97 -6.89
CA PHE A 328 26.98 -8.42 -5.98
C PHE A 328 25.71 -8.83 -6.74
N CYS A 329 25.31 -8.04 -7.73
CA CYS A 329 24.10 -8.32 -8.51
C CYS A 329 24.20 -9.58 -9.36
N THR A 330 25.38 -9.88 -9.92
CA THR A 330 25.62 -11.18 -10.58
C THR A 330 25.50 -12.34 -9.59
N LYS A 331 26.06 -12.22 -8.37
CA LYS A 331 25.89 -13.24 -7.32
C LYS A 331 24.41 -13.39 -6.92
N LEU A 332 23.69 -12.29 -6.77
CA LEU A 332 22.27 -12.30 -6.44
C LEU A 332 21.43 -12.92 -7.55
N GLN A 333 21.72 -12.61 -8.81
CA GLN A 333 21.09 -13.23 -9.97
C GLN A 333 21.28 -14.75 -9.97
N MET A 334 22.52 -15.23 -9.82
CA MET A 334 22.81 -16.67 -9.74
C MET A 334 22.11 -17.34 -8.56
N THR A 335 22.09 -16.66 -7.41
CA THR A 335 21.42 -17.15 -6.21
C THR A 335 19.91 -17.28 -6.40
N CYS A 336 19.26 -16.23 -6.92
CA CYS A 336 17.83 -16.25 -7.22
C CYS A 336 17.49 -17.36 -8.21
N ALA A 337 18.27 -17.53 -9.29
CA ALA A 337 18.05 -18.58 -10.26
C ALA A 337 18.24 -19.99 -9.68
N SER A 338 19.29 -20.20 -8.89
CA SER A 338 19.53 -21.46 -8.18
C SER A 338 18.39 -21.81 -7.20
N MET A 339 17.92 -20.83 -6.42
CA MET A 339 16.79 -21.03 -5.50
C MET A 339 15.49 -21.36 -6.24
N LEU A 340 15.30 -20.79 -7.43
CA LEU A 340 14.15 -21.04 -8.30
C LEU A 340 14.28 -22.32 -9.14
N GLY A 341 15.43 -23.00 -9.12
CA GLY A 341 15.70 -24.13 -10.01
C GLY A 341 15.67 -23.76 -11.50
N ILE A 342 15.93 -22.49 -11.83
CA ILE A 342 15.92 -21.99 -13.21
C ILE A 342 17.38 -21.94 -13.71
N PRO A 343 17.75 -22.69 -14.75
CA PRO A 343 19.09 -22.60 -15.32
C PRO A 343 19.28 -21.22 -15.96
N LEU A 344 20.36 -20.52 -15.59
CA LEU A 344 20.80 -19.34 -16.32
C LEU A 344 21.66 -19.79 -17.51
N PRO A 345 21.52 -19.15 -18.69
CA PRO A 345 22.42 -19.40 -19.79
C PRO A 345 23.88 -19.16 -19.38
N LEU A 346 24.75 -20.10 -19.71
CA LEU A 346 26.20 -19.97 -19.53
C LEU A 346 26.66 -18.71 -20.26
N GLY A 347 27.12 -17.70 -19.51
CA GLY A 347 27.49 -16.38 -20.06
C GLY A 347 26.77 -15.18 -19.45
N GLY A 348 25.91 -15.38 -18.44
CA GLY A 348 25.38 -14.27 -17.63
C GLY A 348 24.46 -13.33 -18.42
N THR A 349 23.53 -13.90 -19.20
CA THR A 349 22.59 -13.09 -19.97
C THR A 349 21.81 -12.16 -19.04
N ARG A 350 21.71 -10.88 -19.44
CA ARG A 350 20.89 -9.86 -18.74
C ARG A 350 19.38 -10.09 -18.89
N ASN A 351 18.97 -11.09 -19.67
CA ASN A 351 17.58 -11.48 -19.81
C ASN A 351 17.18 -12.42 -18.66
N LEU A 352 16.45 -11.89 -17.68
CA LEU A 352 15.99 -12.64 -16.52
C LEU A 352 14.61 -13.22 -16.81
N THR A 353 14.33 -14.41 -16.27
CA THR A 353 12.92 -14.85 -16.20
C THR A 353 12.15 -13.91 -15.26
N PRO A 354 10.82 -13.73 -15.44
CA PRO A 354 10.03 -12.89 -14.54
C PRO A 354 10.17 -13.25 -13.06
N ALA A 355 10.36 -14.54 -12.75
CA ALA A 355 10.57 -15.02 -11.38
C ALA A 355 11.94 -14.57 -10.81
N VAL A 356 13.02 -14.67 -11.60
CA VAL A 356 14.35 -14.20 -11.17
C VAL A 356 14.38 -12.68 -11.04
N ALA A 357 13.80 -11.96 -12.01
CA ALA A 357 13.68 -10.50 -11.95
C ALA A 357 12.90 -10.06 -10.69
N LYS A 358 11.77 -10.72 -10.38
CA LYS A 358 11.01 -10.47 -9.15
C LYS A 358 11.86 -10.72 -7.91
N CYS A 359 12.61 -11.82 -7.84
CA CYS A 359 13.49 -12.14 -6.70
C CYS A 359 14.54 -11.05 -6.44
N ILE A 360 15.17 -10.52 -7.51
CA ILE A 360 16.15 -9.42 -7.41
C ILE A 360 15.45 -8.11 -7.03
N ALA A 361 14.34 -7.78 -7.70
CA ALA A 361 13.60 -6.53 -7.50
C ALA A 361 13.00 -6.42 -6.09
N THR A 362 12.56 -7.53 -5.48
CA THR A 362 12.06 -7.57 -4.11
C THR A 362 13.16 -7.74 -3.07
N GLU A 363 14.43 -7.82 -3.49
CA GLU A 363 15.59 -8.05 -2.63
C GLU A 363 15.38 -9.22 -1.66
N HIS A 364 14.82 -10.33 -2.16
CA HIS A 364 14.35 -11.46 -1.35
C HIS A 364 15.34 -11.79 -0.21
N PRO A 365 14.98 -11.61 1.08
CA PRO A 365 15.97 -11.49 2.16
C PRO A 365 16.95 -12.66 2.26
N LEU A 366 16.45 -13.87 1.99
CA LEU A 366 17.28 -15.06 1.99
C LEU A 366 18.20 -15.15 0.76
N ALA A 367 17.74 -14.73 -0.42
CA ALA A 367 18.59 -14.70 -1.61
C ALA A 367 19.68 -13.63 -1.46
N THR A 368 19.32 -12.46 -0.95
CA THR A 368 20.25 -11.38 -0.59
C THR A 368 21.25 -11.85 0.45
N CYS A 369 20.81 -12.57 1.48
CA CYS A 369 21.69 -13.18 2.47
C CYS A 369 22.68 -14.13 1.81
N VAL A 370 22.20 -15.11 1.01
CA VAL A 370 23.04 -16.14 0.40
C VAL A 370 24.05 -15.52 -0.57
N ALA A 371 23.63 -14.53 -1.35
CA ALA A 371 24.52 -13.80 -2.25
C ALA A 371 25.64 -13.05 -1.50
N LYS A 372 25.36 -12.58 -0.26
CA LYS A 372 26.30 -11.81 0.55
C LYS A 372 27.22 -12.67 1.42
N TYR A 373 26.68 -13.69 2.08
CA TYR A 373 27.36 -14.45 3.15
C TYR A 373 27.47 -15.96 2.84
N GLY A 374 26.88 -16.42 1.74
CA GLY A 374 26.89 -17.82 1.35
C GLY A 374 25.71 -18.65 1.90
N PRO A 375 25.44 -19.80 1.29
CA PRO A 375 24.27 -20.63 1.62
C PRO A 375 24.32 -21.20 3.03
N GLU A 376 25.49 -21.63 3.51
CA GLU A 376 25.63 -22.25 4.83
C GLU A 376 25.26 -21.31 5.98
N PHE A 377 25.78 -20.07 5.94
CA PHE A 377 25.47 -19.05 6.93
C PHE A 377 23.97 -18.76 6.97
N CYS A 378 23.37 -18.55 5.80
CA CYS A 378 21.97 -18.16 5.70
C CYS A 378 20.99 -19.29 5.99
N ASN A 379 21.36 -20.55 5.73
CA ASN A 379 20.54 -21.70 6.12
C ASN A 379 20.56 -21.88 7.65
N LYS A 380 21.73 -21.77 8.30
CA LYS A 380 21.83 -21.77 9.77
C LYS A 380 21.04 -20.61 10.39
N LEU A 381 21.10 -19.43 9.77
CA LEU A 381 20.32 -18.28 10.20
C LEU A 381 18.81 -18.51 10.03
N GLN A 382 18.39 -19.09 8.92
CA GLN A 382 16.99 -19.45 8.68
C GLN A 382 16.51 -20.42 9.77
N ASP A 383 17.23 -21.51 10.03
CA ASP A 383 16.86 -22.51 11.04
C ASP A 383 16.73 -21.89 12.43
N ARG A 384 17.69 -21.02 12.81
CA ARG A 384 17.63 -20.26 14.06
C ARG A 384 16.41 -19.32 14.11
N CYS A 385 16.04 -18.69 13.00
CA CYS A 385 14.83 -17.89 12.94
C CYS A 385 13.55 -18.73 13.14
N TYR A 386 13.49 -19.95 12.60
CA TYR A 386 12.36 -20.86 12.86
C TYR A 386 12.29 -21.27 14.33
N GLU A 387 13.42 -21.59 14.94
CA GLU A 387 13.52 -21.92 16.36
C GLU A 387 13.04 -20.76 17.24
N ILE A 388 13.53 -19.53 17.00
CA ILE A 388 13.15 -18.35 17.78
C ILE A 388 11.65 -18.02 17.64
N GLN A 389 11.07 -18.22 16.46
CA GLN A 389 9.64 -18.00 16.24
C GLN A 389 8.76 -19.17 16.70
N ASN A 390 9.34 -20.23 17.24
CA ASN A 390 8.65 -21.48 17.58
C ASN A 390 7.82 -22.02 16.40
N LEU A 391 8.38 -21.96 15.19
CA LEU A 391 7.78 -22.46 13.97
C LEU A 391 8.49 -23.72 13.50
N ARG A 392 7.75 -24.69 12.96
CA ARG A 392 8.34 -25.89 12.36
C ARG A 392 9.14 -25.48 11.12
N SER A 393 10.43 -25.82 11.07
CA SER A 393 11.27 -25.61 9.89
C SER A 393 10.67 -26.38 8.71
N ILE A 394 10.44 -25.66 7.62
CA ILE A 394 9.94 -26.24 6.36
C ILE A 394 11.16 -26.40 5.46
N LYS A 395 11.51 -27.66 5.14
CA LYS A 395 12.56 -27.94 4.18
C LYS A 395 12.16 -27.36 2.82
N ARG A 396 13.07 -26.63 2.18
CA ARG A 396 12.80 -26.06 0.85
C ARG A 396 12.58 -27.17 -0.17
N MET A 397 11.51 -27.06 -0.93
CA MET A 397 11.37 -27.82 -2.18
C MET A 397 12.18 -27.10 -3.27
N PRO A 398 13.03 -27.80 -4.03
CA PRO A 398 13.68 -27.23 -5.21
C PRO A 398 12.64 -26.71 -6.21
N GLY A 399 12.92 -25.60 -6.88
CA GLY A 399 12.11 -25.13 -8.02
C GLY A 399 11.02 -24.09 -7.71
N ALA A 400 10.84 -23.67 -6.46
CA ALA A 400 9.90 -22.62 -6.11
C ALA A 400 10.58 -21.53 -5.26
N LEU A 401 10.23 -20.26 -5.52
CA LEU A 401 10.58 -19.17 -4.60
C LEU A 401 9.78 -19.44 -3.34
N PHE A 402 10.40 -20.09 -2.37
CA PHE A 402 9.73 -20.42 -1.12
C PHE A 402 9.36 -19.11 -0.42
N GLU A 403 8.06 -18.78 -0.40
CA GLU A 403 7.56 -17.64 0.35
C GLU A 403 7.71 -17.94 1.83
N LEU A 404 8.79 -17.43 2.41
CA LEU A 404 9.03 -17.51 3.83
C LEU A 404 7.89 -16.80 4.58
N PRO A 405 7.38 -17.39 5.69
CA PRO A 405 6.45 -16.68 6.57
C PRO A 405 7.02 -15.30 6.91
N GLN A 406 6.18 -14.25 6.90
CA GLN A 406 6.63 -12.86 7.08
C GLN A 406 7.48 -12.67 8.35
N VAL A 407 7.18 -13.40 9.42
CA VAL A 407 7.96 -13.39 10.67
C VAL A 407 9.40 -13.92 10.50
N ILE A 408 9.59 -14.94 9.67
CA ILE A 408 10.92 -15.49 9.33
C ILE A 408 11.67 -14.55 8.41
N THR A 409 10.98 -14.00 7.40
CA THR A 409 11.54 -12.99 6.49
C THR A 409 12.05 -11.77 7.27
N SER A 410 11.28 -11.30 8.25
CA SER A 410 11.65 -10.18 9.12
C SER A 410 12.84 -10.52 10.02
N CYS A 411 12.88 -11.74 10.56
CA CYS A 411 14.00 -12.22 11.36
C CYS A 411 15.32 -12.26 10.57
N ILE A 412 15.31 -12.84 9.37
CA ILE A 412 16.49 -12.91 8.50
C ILE A 412 16.98 -11.51 8.15
N SER A 413 16.07 -10.61 7.72
CA SER A 413 16.42 -9.22 7.40
C SER A 413 17.06 -8.49 8.59
N SER A 414 16.52 -8.68 9.79
CA SER A 414 17.04 -8.07 11.02
C SER A 414 18.47 -8.53 11.34
N GLU A 415 18.70 -9.85 11.30
CA GLU A 415 19.99 -10.45 11.61
C GLU A 415 21.05 -10.14 10.54
N VAL A 416 20.67 -10.16 9.25
CA VAL A 416 21.55 -9.75 8.13
C VAL A 416 21.98 -8.30 8.27
N THR A 417 21.05 -7.41 8.61
CA THR A 417 21.30 -5.98 8.79
C THR A 417 22.19 -5.73 10.00
N MET A 418 21.89 -6.38 11.12
CA MET A 418 22.72 -6.28 12.32
C MET A 418 24.12 -6.84 12.09
N HIS A 419 24.25 -8.00 11.43
CA HIS A 419 25.56 -8.57 11.10
C HIS A 419 26.37 -7.62 10.21
N SER A 420 25.74 -7.04 9.19
CA SER A 420 26.39 -6.04 8.31
C SER A 420 26.80 -4.77 9.07
N CYS A 421 26.00 -4.35 10.05
CA CYS A 421 26.36 -3.22 10.91
C CYS A 421 27.56 -3.60 11.78
N ILE A 422 27.51 -4.74 12.47
CA ILE A 422 28.54 -5.17 13.42
C ILE A 422 29.89 -5.34 12.71
N SER A 423 29.89 -5.90 11.50
CA SER A 423 31.12 -6.04 10.71
C SER A 423 31.72 -4.70 10.30
N LYS A 424 30.87 -3.68 10.03
CA LYS A 424 31.33 -2.36 9.58
C LYS A 424 31.70 -1.41 10.72
N TYR A 425 30.93 -1.39 11.81
CA TYR A 425 31.03 -0.39 12.88
C TYR A 425 31.30 -0.97 14.27
N GLY A 426 31.24 -2.28 14.43
CA GLY A 426 31.39 -2.95 15.72
C GLY A 426 30.08 -3.05 16.54
N ARG A 427 30.06 -4.02 17.47
CA ARG A 427 28.85 -4.40 18.23
C ARG A 427 28.28 -3.27 19.08
N GLN A 428 29.13 -2.51 19.78
CA GLN A 428 28.67 -1.42 20.66
C GLN A 428 27.97 -0.30 19.87
N PHE A 429 28.55 0.10 18.73
CA PHE A 429 27.95 1.12 17.88
C PHE A 429 26.60 0.67 17.33
N CYS A 430 26.50 -0.55 16.83
CA CYS A 430 25.24 -1.08 16.29
C CYS A 430 24.16 -1.25 17.35
N GLY A 431 24.53 -1.53 18.60
CA GLY A 431 23.62 -1.48 19.75
C GLY A 431 23.02 -0.08 19.95
N LYS A 432 23.85 0.97 19.89
CA LYS A 432 23.39 2.37 19.95
C LYS A 432 22.52 2.74 18.75
N LEU A 433 22.95 2.38 17.53
CA LEU A 433 22.22 2.67 16.29
C LEU A 433 20.83 2.02 16.29
N LYS A 434 20.72 0.78 16.78
CA LYS A 434 19.42 0.12 16.98
C LYS A 434 18.49 0.95 17.86
N THR A 435 18.97 1.42 19.01
CA THR A 435 18.19 2.22 19.96
C THR A 435 17.78 3.58 19.37
N VAL A 436 18.69 4.22 18.64
CA VAL A 436 18.42 5.49 17.95
C VAL A 436 17.34 5.30 16.88
N CYS A 437 17.50 4.30 16.02
CA CYS A 437 16.51 3.98 14.99
C CYS A 437 15.15 3.66 15.60
N ALA A 438 15.10 2.89 16.69
CA ALA A 438 13.88 2.60 17.45
C ALA A 438 13.18 3.87 17.96
N SER A 439 13.95 4.80 18.55
CA SER A 439 13.45 6.09 19.03
C SER A 439 12.93 6.95 17.88
N MET A 440 13.68 7.06 16.77
CA MET A 440 13.29 7.86 15.60
C MET A 440 11.99 7.38 14.95
N VAL A 441 11.76 6.07 14.94
CA VAL A 441 10.52 5.49 14.38
C VAL A 441 9.41 5.31 15.43
N GLY A 442 9.61 5.78 16.66
CA GLY A 442 8.62 5.73 17.74
C GLY A 442 8.23 4.31 18.13
N THR A 443 9.17 3.35 18.06
CA THR A 443 8.91 1.94 18.39
C THR A 443 9.79 1.51 19.57
N PHE A 444 9.20 0.85 20.56
CA PHE A 444 9.97 0.24 21.64
C PHE A 444 10.61 -1.06 21.16
N VAL A 445 11.93 -1.18 21.31
CA VAL A 445 12.66 -2.42 21.03
C VAL A 445 13.10 -3.01 22.36
N SER A 446 12.50 -4.14 22.73
CA SER A 446 12.85 -4.84 23.96
C SER A 446 14.32 -5.27 23.94
N PRO A 447 15.03 -5.24 25.08
CA PRO A 447 16.32 -5.91 25.23
C PRO A 447 16.11 -7.43 25.08
N GLY A 448 16.31 -7.93 23.87
CA GLY A 448 16.14 -9.34 23.53
C GLY A 448 16.94 -9.75 22.30
N PRO A 449 16.72 -10.98 21.78
CA PRO A 449 17.35 -11.46 20.55
C PRO A 449 17.14 -10.48 19.39
N ILE A 450 18.18 -10.29 18.57
CA ILE A 450 18.17 -9.39 17.40
C ILE A 450 17.09 -9.80 16.37
N ALA A 451 16.71 -11.08 16.37
CA ALA A 451 15.74 -11.73 15.51
C ALA A 451 14.35 -11.06 15.35
N ASN A 452 14.02 -10.01 16.11
CA ASN A 452 12.69 -9.36 16.09
C ASN A 452 12.77 -7.84 15.99
N LEU A 453 13.70 -7.29 15.20
CA LEU A 453 13.64 -5.85 14.93
C LEU A 453 12.43 -5.53 14.04
N PRO A 454 11.61 -4.54 14.41
CA PRO A 454 10.57 -4.03 13.54
C PRO A 454 11.14 -3.56 12.20
N ALA A 455 10.42 -3.79 11.09
CA ALA A 455 10.91 -3.52 9.74
C ALA A 455 11.34 -2.05 9.53
N ASN A 456 10.66 -1.09 10.16
CA ASN A 456 11.03 0.33 10.18
C ASN A 456 12.38 0.58 10.88
N VAL A 457 12.72 -0.16 11.95
CA VAL A 457 14.03 -0.09 12.60
C VAL A 457 15.11 -0.70 11.71
N VAL A 458 14.84 -1.86 11.10
CA VAL A 458 15.76 -2.51 10.17
C VAL A 458 16.07 -1.59 8.98
N ASN A 459 15.04 -0.98 8.39
CA ASN A 459 15.21 -0.04 7.28
C ASN A 459 16.03 1.19 7.68
N CYS A 460 15.80 1.74 8.88
CA CYS A 460 16.61 2.83 9.40
C CYS A 460 18.08 2.42 9.52
N MET A 461 18.37 1.26 10.11
CA MET A 461 19.74 0.77 10.25
C MET A 461 20.41 0.48 8.89
N ALA A 462 19.66 -0.08 7.94
CA ALA A 462 20.16 -0.43 6.61
C ALA A 462 20.34 0.79 5.69
N SER A 463 19.55 1.85 5.90
CA SER A 463 19.62 3.09 5.09
C SER A 463 20.89 3.91 5.30
N GLU A 464 21.65 3.62 6.37
CA GLU A 464 22.78 4.45 6.80
C GLU A 464 22.41 5.93 6.93
N ASP A 465 21.20 6.22 7.45
CA ASP A 465 20.69 7.58 7.65
C ASP A 465 21.73 8.43 8.39
N PRO A 466 22.19 9.56 7.80
CA PRO A 466 23.26 10.37 8.40
C PRO A 466 22.94 10.89 9.80
N ILE A 467 21.67 11.20 10.10
CA ILE A 467 21.26 11.61 11.44
C ILE A 467 21.27 10.43 12.39
N ALA A 468 20.72 9.28 12.00
CA ALA A 468 20.74 8.09 12.86
C ALA A 468 22.18 7.69 13.22
N LEU A 469 23.09 7.69 12.24
CA LEU A 469 24.52 7.44 12.46
C LEU A 469 25.15 8.51 13.34
N CYS A 470 24.84 9.78 13.13
CA CYS A 470 25.33 10.87 13.95
C CYS A 470 24.89 10.67 15.41
N ILE A 471 23.59 10.50 15.67
CA ILE A 471 23.03 10.38 17.03
C ILE A 471 23.63 9.16 17.73
N ALA A 472 23.80 8.04 17.01
CA ALA A 472 24.40 6.83 17.55
C ALA A 472 25.87 7.05 17.95
N LYS A 473 26.60 7.90 17.22
CA LYS A 473 28.02 8.19 17.46
C LYS A 473 28.25 9.26 18.51
N TYR A 474 27.54 10.38 18.41
CA TYR A 474 27.83 11.63 19.13
C TYR A 474 26.70 12.08 20.08
N GLY A 475 25.55 11.40 20.06
CA GLY A 475 24.39 11.75 20.88
C GLY A 475 23.42 12.72 20.19
N ASN A 476 22.18 12.75 20.70
CA ASN A 476 21.08 13.49 20.06
C ASN A 476 21.32 14.99 20.04
N GLU A 477 21.69 15.58 21.19
CA GLU A 477 21.84 17.03 21.33
C GLU A 477 22.88 17.60 20.35
N PHE A 478 24.02 16.92 20.23
CA PHE A 478 25.05 17.28 19.26
C PHE A 478 24.51 17.27 17.83
N CYS A 479 23.86 16.18 17.43
CA CYS A 479 23.37 16.02 16.07
C CYS A 479 22.20 16.95 15.72
N GLN A 480 21.37 17.37 16.68
CA GLN A 480 20.36 18.40 16.43
C GLN A 480 21.00 19.76 16.15
N LYS A 481 22.06 20.13 16.89
CA LYS A 481 22.84 21.37 16.60
C LYS A 481 23.46 21.32 15.20
N PHE A 482 23.99 20.16 14.78
CA PHE A 482 24.53 19.97 13.43
C PHE A 482 23.45 20.03 12.35
N LYS A 483 22.32 19.36 12.59
CA LYS A 483 21.17 19.38 11.70
C LYS A 483 20.73 20.81 11.43
N GLN A 484 20.54 21.62 12.48
CA GLN A 484 20.16 23.03 12.35
C GLN A 484 21.14 23.82 11.49
N ARG A 485 22.44 23.71 11.77
CA ARG A 485 23.48 24.39 10.97
C ARG A 485 23.44 23.99 9.50
N CYS A 486 23.19 22.72 9.18
CA CYS A 486 23.05 22.27 7.79
C CYS A 486 21.78 22.80 7.11
N TYR A 487 20.69 23.01 7.84
CA TYR A 487 19.50 23.68 7.30
C TYR A 487 19.79 25.15 7.01
N ASP A 488 20.44 25.85 7.94
CA ASP A 488 20.80 27.26 7.79
C ASP A 488 21.78 27.45 6.62
N ALA A 489 22.78 26.56 6.48
CA ALA A 489 23.81 26.64 5.44
C ALA A 489 23.26 26.35 4.03
N GLU A 490 22.30 25.43 3.90
CA GLU A 490 21.70 25.09 2.59
C GLU A 490 20.47 25.98 2.27
N ASN A 491 20.12 26.91 3.17
CA ASN A 491 18.93 27.78 3.06
C ASN A 491 17.64 26.97 2.80
N VAL A 492 17.49 25.85 3.49
CA VAL A 492 16.32 24.96 3.38
C VAL A 492 15.42 25.20 4.59
N PHE A 493 14.12 25.39 4.39
CA PHE A 493 13.18 25.51 5.49
C PHE A 493 13.02 24.17 6.21
N ILE A 494 13.05 24.21 7.55
CA ILE A 494 12.79 23.05 8.38
C ILE A 494 11.30 22.71 8.28
N ILE A 495 11.00 21.57 7.67
CA ILE A 495 9.68 20.97 7.76
C ILE A 495 9.74 20.02 8.95
N ASP A 496 9.00 20.35 10.01
CA ASP A 496 8.93 19.49 11.19
C ASP A 496 8.47 18.07 10.80
N PRO A 497 9.12 17.03 11.34
CA PRO A 497 8.73 15.66 11.05
C PRO A 497 7.28 15.45 11.49
N VAL A 498 6.40 15.15 10.52
CA VAL A 498 5.05 14.69 10.81
C VAL A 498 5.15 13.35 11.55
N PRO A 499 4.58 13.21 12.77
CA PRO A 499 4.63 11.97 13.52
C PRO A 499 4.18 10.76 12.67
N GLY A 500 5.01 9.72 12.60
CA GLY A 500 4.69 8.47 11.90
C GLY A 500 4.96 8.44 10.39
N LYS A 501 5.61 9.46 9.81
CA LYS A 501 6.28 9.35 8.51
C LYS A 501 7.75 9.00 8.70
N SER A 502 8.33 8.17 7.82
CA SER A 502 9.79 8.02 7.77
C SER A 502 10.37 9.38 7.39
N TYR A 503 10.97 10.06 8.35
CA TYR A 503 11.62 11.33 8.13
C TYR A 503 12.77 11.12 7.15
N GLN A 504 12.66 11.68 5.94
CA GLN A 504 13.77 11.78 4.99
C GLN A 504 14.25 13.23 5.02
N LEU A 505 15.53 13.41 5.32
CA LEU A 505 16.17 14.71 5.19
C LEU A 505 16.19 15.12 3.71
N PRO A 506 16.05 16.42 3.40
CA PRO A 506 16.41 16.93 2.10
C PRO A 506 17.83 16.49 1.74
N GLU A 507 18.05 16.04 0.50
CA GLU A 507 19.32 15.44 0.06
C GLU A 507 20.53 16.35 0.35
N ALA A 508 20.35 17.66 0.15
CA ALA A 508 21.36 18.68 0.45
C ALA A 508 21.78 18.67 1.94
N VAL A 509 20.81 18.61 2.84
CA VAL A 509 21.02 18.57 4.30
C VAL A 509 21.61 17.23 4.72
N ALA A 510 21.12 16.12 4.18
CA ALA A 510 21.68 14.78 4.45
C ALA A 510 23.16 14.70 4.03
N ALA A 511 23.51 15.26 2.86
CA ALA A 511 24.87 15.33 2.38
C ALA A 511 25.75 16.24 3.26
N CYS A 512 25.22 17.38 3.72
CA CYS A 512 25.90 18.26 4.66
C CYS A 512 26.24 17.52 5.97
N ILE A 513 25.25 16.85 6.59
CA ILE A 513 25.47 16.09 7.83
C ILE A 513 26.51 14.98 7.62
N LYS A 514 26.44 14.27 6.49
CA LYS A 514 27.43 13.23 6.15
C LYS A 514 28.84 13.81 6.01
N SER A 515 28.99 14.95 5.33
CA SER A 515 30.26 15.67 5.20
C SER A 515 30.84 16.07 6.56
N GLU A 516 30.02 16.72 7.39
CA GLU A 516 30.41 17.19 8.72
C GLU A 516 30.80 16.04 9.65
N VAL A 517 30.08 14.91 9.61
CA VAL A 517 30.43 13.70 10.39
C VAL A 517 31.79 13.15 9.96
N VAL A 518 32.10 13.14 8.66
CA VAL A 518 33.41 12.70 8.14
C VAL A 518 34.50 13.67 8.56
N GLN A 519 34.28 14.98 8.43
CA GLN A 519 35.24 16.00 8.84
C GLN A 519 35.52 15.92 10.34
N HIS A 520 34.49 15.85 11.18
CA HIS A 520 34.66 15.70 12.63
C HIS A 520 35.40 14.40 12.98
N THR A 521 35.09 13.28 12.29
CA THR A 521 35.80 12.00 12.50
C THR A 521 37.26 12.12 12.11
N CYS A 522 37.56 12.80 11.02
CA CYS A 522 38.92 13.06 10.60
C CYS A 522 39.65 13.92 11.64
N VAL A 523 39.10 15.08 12.00
CA VAL A 523 39.74 16.06 12.90
C VAL A 523 40.01 15.44 14.28
N SER A 524 39.04 14.70 14.81
CA SER A 524 39.20 14.01 16.10
C SER A 524 40.24 12.90 16.08
N LYS A 525 40.51 12.28 14.93
CA LYS A 525 41.46 11.16 14.81
C LYS A 525 42.86 11.59 14.38
N TYR A 526 42.96 12.61 13.52
CA TYR A 526 44.20 12.99 12.84
C TYR A 526 44.59 14.46 13.02
N GLY A 527 43.74 15.27 13.67
CA GLY A 527 43.95 16.71 13.83
C GLY A 527 43.44 17.53 12.64
N LEU A 528 43.21 18.82 12.87
CA LEU A 528 42.60 19.73 11.89
C LEU A 528 43.44 19.92 10.63
N GLU A 529 44.75 20.08 10.80
CA GLU A 529 45.67 20.35 9.71
C GLU A 529 45.75 19.18 8.72
N PHE A 530 45.89 17.96 9.23
CA PHE A 530 45.89 16.74 8.41
C PHE A 530 44.61 16.62 7.57
N CYS A 531 43.46 16.91 8.18
CA CYS A 531 42.18 16.82 7.48
C CYS A 531 42.02 17.87 6.38
N ARG A 532 42.50 19.10 6.60
CA ARG A 532 42.52 20.13 5.54
C ARG A 532 43.43 19.73 4.37
N ASN A 533 44.57 19.12 4.68
CA ASN A 533 45.48 18.60 3.66
C ASN A 533 44.82 17.47 2.87
N MET A 534 44.14 16.54 3.54
CA MET A 534 43.35 15.49 2.88
C MET A 534 42.21 16.03 2.03
N GLU A 535 41.46 17.03 2.50
CA GLU A 535 40.40 17.70 1.74
C GLU A 535 40.96 18.27 0.43
N THR A 536 42.11 18.94 0.50
CA THR A 536 42.79 19.55 -0.65
C THR A 536 43.33 18.50 -1.61
N ALA A 537 43.95 17.44 -1.09
CA ALA A 537 44.47 16.33 -1.89
C ALA A 537 43.35 15.62 -2.66
N CYS A 538 42.25 15.25 -1.99
CA CYS A 538 41.09 14.62 -2.61
C CYS A 538 40.46 15.52 -3.68
N ALA A 539 40.32 16.82 -3.42
CA ALA A 539 39.78 17.77 -4.39
C ALA A 539 40.65 17.84 -5.66
N THR A 540 41.98 17.86 -5.48
CA THR A 540 42.96 17.88 -6.57
C THR A 540 42.89 16.62 -7.42
N ILE A 541 42.89 15.44 -6.80
CA ILE A 541 42.83 14.13 -7.49
C ILE A 541 41.54 14.01 -8.32
N LEU A 542 40.43 14.50 -7.80
CA LEU A 542 39.11 14.34 -8.42
C LEU A 542 38.78 15.46 -9.40
N HIS A 543 39.64 16.47 -9.54
CA HIS A 543 39.42 17.69 -10.32
C HIS A 543 38.06 18.35 -10.00
N VAL A 544 37.74 18.46 -8.70
CA VAL A 544 36.53 19.12 -8.20
C VAL A 544 36.86 20.13 -7.13
N SER A 545 36.00 21.12 -6.91
CA SER A 545 36.11 21.99 -5.75
C SER A 545 35.98 21.18 -4.45
N ALA A 546 36.86 21.47 -3.49
CA ALA A 546 36.85 20.82 -2.17
C ALA A 546 35.49 20.99 -1.48
N ARG A 547 34.91 22.20 -1.61
CA ARG A 547 33.61 22.59 -1.05
C ARG A 547 32.64 22.97 -2.16
N ARG A 548 31.34 22.88 -1.86
CA ARG A 548 30.29 23.36 -2.78
C ARG A 548 30.33 24.88 -2.89
N ALA A 549 30.03 25.41 -4.08
CA ALA A 549 30.12 26.86 -4.35
C ALA A 549 29.23 27.72 -3.43
N SER A 550 28.18 27.13 -2.84
CA SER A 550 27.21 27.80 -1.97
C SER A 550 27.21 27.31 -0.52
N SER A 551 28.09 26.38 -0.11
CA SER A 551 28.08 25.89 1.27
C SER A 551 29.45 25.47 1.80
N SER A 552 29.60 25.46 3.12
CA SER A 552 30.81 24.99 3.80
C SER A 552 31.01 23.48 3.70
N ALA A 553 30.01 22.73 3.20
CA ALA A 553 30.07 21.29 3.08
C ALA A 553 31.06 20.84 1.99
N LEU A 554 31.77 19.75 2.26
CA LEU A 554 32.62 19.10 1.27
C LEU A 554 31.77 18.55 0.13
N SER A 555 32.33 18.54 -1.07
CA SER A 555 31.68 17.86 -2.19
C SER A 555 31.57 16.35 -1.88
N VAL A 556 30.50 15.70 -2.35
CA VAL A 556 30.22 14.28 -2.06
C VAL A 556 31.40 13.39 -2.44
N LYS A 557 32.03 13.69 -3.59
CA LYS A 557 33.23 13.00 -4.09
C LYS A 557 34.43 13.12 -3.14
N VAL A 558 34.63 14.29 -2.53
CA VAL A 558 35.70 14.51 -1.55
C VAL A 558 35.41 13.75 -0.26
N VAL A 559 34.17 13.74 0.22
CA VAL A 559 33.75 12.94 1.39
C VAL A 559 34.02 11.45 1.17
N GLU A 560 33.71 10.94 -0.03
CA GLU A 560 33.96 9.55 -0.40
C GLU A 560 35.46 9.22 -0.44
N CYS A 561 36.27 10.11 -1.01
CA CYS A 561 37.74 9.96 -1.08
C CYS A 561 38.40 9.96 0.32
N ILE A 562 37.97 10.84 1.23
CA ILE A 562 38.47 10.85 2.61
C ILE A 562 38.05 9.57 3.33
N SER A 563 36.80 9.13 3.15
CA SER A 563 36.24 7.96 3.82
C SER A 563 36.85 6.63 3.34
N SER A 564 37.19 6.53 2.05
CA SER A 564 37.84 5.35 1.47
C SER A 564 39.31 5.23 1.87
N GLY A 565 39.89 6.29 2.45
CA GLY A 565 41.32 6.34 2.80
C GLY A 565 42.23 6.31 1.57
N GLN A 566 41.75 6.70 0.39
CA GLN A 566 42.54 6.72 -0.85
C GLN A 566 43.75 7.65 -0.77
N CYS A 567 43.75 8.62 0.15
CA CYS A 567 44.88 9.53 0.39
C CYS A 567 45.82 9.09 1.51
N LYS A 568 45.72 7.86 2.06
CA LYS A 568 46.63 7.40 3.13
C LYS A 568 48.07 7.12 2.67
N SER A 569 48.31 7.08 1.36
CA SER A 569 49.62 6.86 0.75
C SER A 569 50.31 8.16 0.29
N LEU A 570 49.68 9.30 0.56
CA LEU A 570 50.25 10.65 0.41
C LEU A 570 50.58 11.17 1.80
#